data_AF-A0A662ANR3-F1
#
_entry.id   AF-A0A662ANR3-F1
#
_cell.length_a   1.000
_cell.length_b   1.000
_cell.length_c   1.000
_cell.angle_alpha   90.00
_cell.angle_beta   90.00
_cell.angle_gamma   90.00
#
_symmetry.space_group_name_H-M   'P 1'
#
loop_
_entity.id
_entity.type
_entity.pdbx_description
1 polymer ?
#
loop_
_entity_poly.entity_id
_entity_poly.type
_entity_poly.pdbx_seq_one_letter_code
_entity_poly.pdbx_strand_id
1 'polypeptide(L)'
;MIETIGYITKEEHLISLEHDIIPNTQVIETRESFPGYHGKDLPGELSASAPEFVFFVTKQKYTTEHIARVTKNIRKYFNEDVDIARAEINIFNTKHPSIRVKNCKDFSKITELQSCYKGEGIKFAKKNKVDTIGLIRIQKHFNMEEVAQGIFKDMEEVNTSYLQIPVELKWPQFKSITLKIKNNMDDSNFDAALGLFYRKDGLVDFIRIYDQNADTKRLEDIKGRYNKEISRILLNS
;
A
#
# COMPACT_ATOMS: atom_id res chain seq x y z
N MET A 1 -10.93 16.43 -11.01
CA MET A 1 -10.17 16.17 -9.77
C MET A 1 -11.08 15.59 -8.72
N ILE A 2 -10.62 14.56 -8.02
CA ILE A 2 -11.36 13.78 -7.03
C ILE A 2 -10.45 13.57 -5.83
N GLU A 3 -10.87 14.10 -4.70
CA GLU A 3 -10.20 13.92 -3.41
C GLU A 3 -11.04 13.04 -2.51
N THR A 4 -10.48 11.96 -2.00
CA THR A 4 -11.21 11.02 -1.14
C THR A 4 -10.27 10.19 -0.27
N ILE A 5 -10.84 9.36 0.59
CA ILE A 5 -10.14 8.37 1.38
C ILE A 5 -10.47 6.96 0.89
N GLY A 6 -9.62 6.00 1.25
CA GLY A 6 -9.85 4.61 0.90
C GLY A 6 -8.75 3.70 1.42
N TYR A 7 -8.64 2.53 0.80
CA TYR A 7 -7.66 1.52 1.17
C TYR A 7 -6.98 0.93 -0.06
N ILE A 8 -5.71 0.59 0.10
CA ILE A 8 -4.97 -0.29 -0.80
C ILE A 8 -4.56 -1.53 0.00
N THR A 9 -4.72 -2.69 -0.61
CA THR A 9 -4.32 -4.00 -0.09
C THR A 9 -3.31 -4.61 -1.04
N LYS A 10 -2.14 -5.01 -0.51
CA LYS A 10 -1.05 -5.64 -1.27
C LYS A 10 -0.38 -6.75 -0.46
N GLU A 11 0.24 -7.70 -1.13
CA GLU A 11 1.00 -8.78 -0.50
C GLU A 11 2.48 -8.54 -0.76
N GLU A 12 3.29 -8.54 0.29
CA GLU A 12 4.73 -8.29 0.21
C GLU A 12 5.49 -9.21 1.16
N HIS A 13 6.78 -9.37 0.92
CA HIS A 13 7.67 -10.04 1.85
C HIS A 13 8.04 -9.09 2.98
N LEU A 14 7.84 -9.53 4.21
CA LEU A 14 7.95 -8.73 5.43
C LEU A 14 9.06 -9.28 6.31
N ILE A 15 9.96 -8.39 6.75
CA ILE A 15 11.06 -8.74 7.64
C ILE A 15 11.09 -7.79 8.84
N SER A 16 11.41 -8.32 10.02
CA SER A 16 11.60 -7.50 11.22
C SER A 16 12.88 -6.70 11.11
N LEU A 17 12.79 -5.40 11.42
CA LEU A 17 13.96 -4.57 11.56
C LEU A 17 14.63 -4.84 12.92
N GLU A 18 15.94 -5.08 12.89
CA GLU A 18 16.70 -5.51 14.08
C GLU A 18 17.46 -4.36 14.78
N HIS A 19 17.85 -3.35 14.01
CA HIS A 19 18.65 -2.19 14.44
C HIS A 19 17.88 -0.89 14.23
N ASP A 20 18.36 0.21 14.81
CA ASP A 20 17.78 1.55 14.63
C ASP A 20 16.29 1.65 14.94
N ILE A 21 15.88 0.91 15.98
CA ILE A 21 14.53 0.92 16.54
C ILE A 21 14.56 1.08 18.06
N ILE A 22 13.44 1.53 18.64
CA ILE A 22 13.29 1.50 20.10
C ILE A 22 13.40 0.04 20.59
N PRO A 23 14.23 -0.25 21.62
CA PRO A 23 14.38 -1.60 22.14
C PRO A 23 13.05 -2.28 22.50
N ASN A 24 12.93 -3.57 22.17
CA ASN A 24 11.74 -4.39 22.39
C ASN A 24 10.45 -3.95 21.68
N THR A 25 10.54 -3.05 20.69
CA THR A 25 9.41 -2.70 19.82
C THR A 25 9.43 -3.51 18.53
N GLN A 26 8.25 -3.77 17.97
CA GLN A 26 8.12 -4.42 16.66
C GLN A 26 8.08 -3.38 15.55
N VAL A 27 9.08 -3.43 14.68
CA VAL A 27 9.13 -2.70 13.41
C VAL A 27 9.30 -3.72 12.29
N ILE A 28 8.57 -3.54 11.20
CA ILE A 28 8.60 -4.43 10.03
C ILE A 28 8.90 -3.57 8.81
N GLU A 29 9.79 -4.04 7.94
CA GLU A 29 10.04 -3.44 6.63
C GLU A 29 9.62 -4.41 5.51
N THR A 30 9.41 -3.86 4.32
CA THR A 30 9.11 -4.67 3.12
C THR A 30 10.39 -4.95 2.36
N ARG A 31 10.62 -6.22 2.03
CA ARG A 31 11.70 -6.63 1.13
C ARG A 31 11.12 -6.72 -0.28
N GLU A 32 11.69 -5.94 -1.21
CA GLU A 32 11.27 -5.84 -2.62
C GLU A 32 9.82 -5.34 -2.80
N SER A 33 9.63 -4.02 -2.72
CA SER A 33 8.36 -3.37 -3.07
C SER A 33 7.99 -3.64 -4.54
N PHE A 34 6.70 -3.81 -4.84
CA PHE A 34 6.13 -3.96 -6.21
C PHE A 34 6.44 -5.29 -6.93
N PRO A 35 5.95 -6.44 -6.42
CA PRO A 35 6.25 -7.74 -6.99
C PRO A 35 5.75 -7.90 -8.45
N GLY A 36 6.69 -8.25 -9.33
CA GLY A 36 6.41 -8.53 -10.75
C GLY A 36 6.45 -7.31 -11.68
N TYR A 37 6.98 -6.18 -11.21
CA TYR A 37 7.54 -5.14 -12.06
C TYR A 37 9.08 -5.29 -12.10
N HIS A 38 9.68 -5.24 -13.28
CA HIS A 38 11.12 -5.52 -13.53
C HIS A 38 11.85 -4.34 -14.21
N GLY A 39 11.34 -3.11 -14.11
CA GLY A 39 11.99 -1.92 -14.66
C GLY A 39 13.27 -1.51 -13.90
N LYS A 40 14.21 -0.87 -14.60
CA LYS A 40 15.53 -0.43 -14.09
C LYS A 40 15.49 0.81 -13.17
N ASP A 41 14.30 1.32 -12.87
CA ASP A 41 14.09 2.51 -12.04
C ASP A 41 12.91 2.26 -11.09
N LEU A 42 12.87 1.08 -10.45
CA LEU A 42 11.97 0.88 -9.32
C LEU A 42 12.20 2.02 -8.30
N PRO A 43 11.15 2.54 -7.63
CA PRO A 43 11.27 3.42 -6.47
C PRO A 43 12.02 2.80 -5.25
N GLY A 44 12.90 1.83 -5.49
CA GLY A 44 13.77 1.13 -4.54
C GLY A 44 15.17 0.81 -5.09
N GLU A 45 15.55 1.21 -6.32
CA GLU A 45 16.98 1.21 -6.73
C GLU A 45 17.76 2.38 -6.09
N LEU A 46 17.04 3.37 -5.56
CA LEU A 46 17.62 4.51 -4.86
C LEU A 46 17.82 4.19 -3.37
N SER A 47 18.99 3.62 -3.12
CA SER A 47 19.75 3.59 -1.86
C SER A 47 19.70 2.30 -1.05
N ALA A 48 20.88 1.68 -0.94
CA ALA A 48 21.22 0.72 0.11
C ALA A 48 21.20 1.33 1.54
N SER A 49 20.61 2.52 1.74
CA SER A 49 20.68 3.29 2.98
C SER A 49 19.37 3.40 3.75
N ALA A 50 18.21 3.01 3.19
CA ALA A 50 16.95 2.98 3.96
C ALA A 50 15.81 2.16 3.29
N PRO A 51 14.87 1.61 4.09
CA PRO A 51 13.67 0.93 3.58
C PRO A 51 12.63 1.92 3.05
N GLU A 52 12.04 1.59 1.89
CA GLU A 52 11.00 2.41 1.27
C GLU A 52 9.70 2.45 2.11
N PHE A 53 9.33 1.32 2.71
CA PHE A 53 8.17 1.20 3.59
C PHE A 53 8.56 0.52 4.91
N VAL A 54 8.22 1.20 6.00
CA VAL A 54 8.40 0.71 7.37
C VAL A 54 7.06 0.73 8.09
N PHE A 55 6.84 -0.23 8.98
CA PHE A 55 5.61 -0.39 9.72
C PHE A 55 5.91 -0.47 11.21
N PHE A 56 5.46 0.54 11.95
CA PHE A 56 5.48 0.50 13.42
C PHE A 56 4.28 -0.30 13.89
N VAL A 57 4.51 -1.52 14.35
CA VAL A 57 3.43 -2.37 14.84
C VAL A 57 3.00 -1.88 16.22
N THR A 58 1.71 -1.64 16.34
CA THR A 58 1.08 -1.10 17.54
C THR A 58 0.44 -2.19 18.38
N LYS A 59 0.37 -1.97 19.69
CA LYS A 59 -0.24 -2.92 20.63
C LYS A 59 -1.77 -3.02 20.46
N GLN A 60 -2.39 -1.96 19.96
CA GLN A 60 -3.83 -1.86 19.77
C GLN A 60 -4.13 -1.11 18.47
N LYS A 61 -5.30 -1.34 17.91
CA LYS A 61 -5.77 -0.60 16.75
C LYS A 61 -6.15 0.83 17.15
N TYR A 62 -5.46 1.81 16.57
CA TYR A 62 -5.84 3.22 16.63
C TYR A 62 -6.73 3.58 15.43
N THR A 63 -7.63 4.55 15.62
CA THR A 63 -8.45 5.06 14.50
C THR A 63 -7.62 5.94 13.57
N THR A 64 -8.13 6.16 12.37
CA THR A 64 -7.51 7.05 11.38
C THR A 64 -7.33 8.45 11.93
N GLU A 65 -8.38 8.98 12.58
CA GLU A 65 -8.39 10.34 13.11
C GLU A 65 -7.44 10.48 14.29
N HIS A 66 -7.25 9.42 15.08
CA HIS A 66 -6.28 9.42 16.16
C HIS A 66 -4.85 9.50 15.60
N ILE A 67 -4.50 8.63 14.65
CA ILE A 67 -3.18 8.67 13.99
C ILE A 67 -2.97 10.03 13.31
N ALA A 68 -3.94 10.54 12.55
CA ALA A 68 -3.83 11.82 11.86
C ALA A 68 -3.61 13.01 12.83
N ARG A 69 -4.30 13.03 13.98
CA ARG A 69 -4.09 14.08 15.01
C ARG A 69 -2.69 13.99 15.62
N VAL A 70 -2.25 12.80 15.98
CA VAL A 70 -0.91 12.57 16.53
C VAL A 70 0.16 12.96 15.51
N THR A 71 0.05 12.51 14.25
CA THR A 71 0.97 12.88 13.18
C THR A 71 1.01 14.39 12.94
N LYS A 72 -0.14 15.07 13.00
CA LYS A 72 -0.21 16.54 12.89
C LYS A 72 0.53 17.25 14.03
N ASN A 73 0.50 16.71 15.25
CA ASN A 73 1.27 17.25 16.36
C ASN A 73 2.77 17.00 16.18
N ILE A 74 3.16 15.77 15.82
CA ILE A 74 4.56 15.37 15.58
C ILE A 74 5.21 16.28 14.53
N ARG A 75 4.51 16.59 13.44
CA ARG A 75 5.00 17.47 12.36
C ARG A 75 5.39 18.89 12.82
N LYS A 76 5.00 19.33 14.02
CA LYS A 76 5.41 20.63 14.58
C LYS A 76 6.87 20.63 15.06
N TYR A 77 7.43 19.46 15.35
CA TYR A 77 8.76 19.32 15.95
C TYR A 77 9.62 18.24 15.29
N PHE A 78 9.05 17.40 14.42
CA PHE A 78 9.77 16.44 13.59
C PHE A 78 9.72 16.91 12.14
N ASN A 79 10.84 17.42 11.64
CA ASN A 79 10.93 18.12 10.35
C ASN A 79 11.53 17.23 9.25
N GLU A 80 10.95 16.04 9.07
CA GLU A 80 11.29 15.13 7.97
C GLU A 80 10.09 14.97 7.03
N ASP A 81 10.37 14.86 5.73
CA ASP A 81 9.36 14.60 4.71
C ASP A 81 9.03 13.10 4.65
N VAL A 82 8.17 12.69 5.58
CA VAL A 82 7.65 11.31 5.66
C VAL A 82 6.15 11.26 5.42
N ASP A 83 5.75 10.28 4.63
CA ASP A 83 4.35 9.96 4.38
C ASP A 83 3.90 8.89 5.38
N ILE A 84 2.91 9.27 6.20
CA ILE A 84 2.38 8.45 7.29
C ILE A 84 0.96 8.04 6.97
N ALA A 85 0.70 6.74 7.09
CA ALA A 85 -0.62 6.18 6.94
C ALA A 85 -0.95 5.19 8.05
N ARG A 86 -2.23 5.08 8.42
CA ARG A 86 -2.71 3.94 9.21
C ARG A 86 -2.63 2.68 8.34
N ALA A 87 -2.13 1.60 8.91
CA ALA A 87 -2.04 0.31 8.25
C ALA A 87 -2.49 -0.86 9.14
N GLU A 88 -2.71 -2.01 8.53
CA GLU A 88 -2.91 -3.30 9.20
C GLU A 88 -2.15 -4.35 8.38
N ILE A 89 -1.27 -5.10 9.04
CA ILE A 89 -0.56 -6.22 8.43
C ILE A 89 -1.25 -7.50 8.89
N ASN A 90 -1.56 -8.40 7.97
CA ASN A 90 -2.09 -9.73 8.26
C ASN A 90 -1.06 -10.79 7.90
N ILE A 91 -0.60 -11.54 8.89
CA ILE A 91 0.35 -12.65 8.74
C ILE A 91 -0.32 -13.92 9.23
N PHE A 92 -0.39 -14.93 8.36
CA PHE A 92 -1.12 -16.19 8.51
C PHE A 92 -2.63 -16.02 8.74
N ASN A 93 -3.04 -15.48 9.89
CA ASN A 93 -4.40 -15.10 10.27
C ASN A 93 -4.43 -14.07 11.42
N THR A 94 -3.28 -13.49 11.77
CA THR A 94 -3.15 -12.54 12.86
C THR A 94 -3.04 -11.13 12.30
N LYS A 95 -3.87 -10.24 12.82
CA LYS A 95 -3.87 -8.82 12.46
C LYS A 95 -2.94 -8.06 13.38
N HIS A 96 -1.99 -7.36 12.76
CA HIS A 96 -1.02 -6.49 13.39
C HIS A 96 -1.37 -5.05 12.98
N PRO A 97 -2.06 -4.29 13.85
CA PRO A 97 -2.35 -2.90 13.57
C PRO A 97 -1.04 -2.10 13.54
N SER A 98 -0.86 -1.24 12.54
CA SER A 98 0.43 -0.59 12.30
C SER A 98 0.27 0.85 11.85
N ILE A 99 1.36 1.61 11.98
CA ILE A 99 1.54 2.91 11.32
C ILE A 99 2.57 2.68 10.22
N ARG A 100 2.19 2.88 8.95
CA ARG A 100 3.11 2.83 7.82
C ARG A 100 3.82 4.17 7.71
N VAL A 101 5.13 4.11 7.55
CA VAL A 101 6.03 5.20 7.23
C VAL A 101 6.61 4.94 5.84
N LYS A 102 6.48 5.91 4.93
CA LYS A 102 7.11 5.91 3.60
C LYS A 102 8.06 7.12 3.51
N ASN A 103 9.10 6.99 2.68
CA ASN A 103 10.10 8.04 2.40
C ASN A 103 11.01 8.37 3.59
N CYS A 104 11.17 7.46 4.54
CA CYS A 104 12.15 7.63 5.61
C CYS A 104 13.54 7.32 5.05
N LYS A 105 14.33 8.34 4.71
CA LYS A 105 15.62 8.18 4.02
C LYS A 105 16.79 7.74 4.91
N ASP A 106 16.57 7.70 6.22
CA ASP A 106 17.58 7.38 7.22
C ASP A 106 16.98 6.50 8.32
N PHE A 107 17.67 5.42 8.66
CA PHE A 107 17.31 4.53 9.76
C PHE A 107 17.31 5.24 11.12
N SER A 108 18.19 6.22 11.36
CA SER A 108 18.22 6.96 12.62
C SER A 108 16.89 7.68 12.91
N LYS A 109 16.21 8.12 11.84
CA LYS A 109 14.90 8.79 11.88
C LYS A 109 13.76 7.85 12.22
N ILE A 110 13.93 6.54 12.03
CA ILE A 110 12.97 5.54 12.45
C ILE A 110 12.85 5.55 13.98
N THR A 111 13.96 5.46 14.71
CA THR A 111 13.95 5.51 16.19
C THR A 111 13.45 6.86 16.71
N GLU A 112 13.87 7.96 16.08
CA GLU A 112 13.41 9.31 16.45
C GLU A 112 11.88 9.42 16.30
N LEU A 113 11.34 9.04 15.15
CA LEU A 113 9.90 9.09 14.88
C LEU A 113 9.11 8.13 15.78
N GLN A 114 9.62 6.93 16.04
CA GLN A 114 9.02 6.03 17.03
C GLN A 114 8.93 6.71 18.41
N SER A 115 9.98 7.46 18.80
CA SER A 115 10.02 8.17 20.08
C SER A 115 9.00 9.30 20.12
N CYS A 116 8.82 10.03 19.02
CA CYS A 116 7.77 11.04 18.88
C CYS A 116 6.37 10.43 19.07
N TYR A 117 6.05 9.32 18.39
CA TYR A 117 4.77 8.62 18.55
C TYR A 117 4.57 8.08 19.97
N LYS A 118 5.62 7.54 20.59
CA LYS A 118 5.56 7.09 21.98
C LYS A 118 5.27 8.24 22.95
N GLY A 119 5.88 9.40 22.73
CA GLY A 119 5.63 10.63 23.50
C GLY A 119 4.19 11.12 23.40
N GLU A 120 3.56 10.95 22.24
CA GLU A 120 2.13 11.26 22.00
C GLU A 120 1.18 10.11 22.46
N GLY A 121 1.71 9.09 23.14
CA GLY A 121 0.90 8.03 23.77
C GLY A 121 0.67 6.77 22.93
N ILE A 122 1.30 6.64 21.75
CA ILE A 122 1.23 5.41 20.96
C ILE A 122 2.02 4.29 21.65
N LYS A 123 1.33 3.18 21.89
CA LYS A 123 1.91 1.94 22.44
C LYS A 123 2.28 0.98 21.32
N PHE A 124 3.57 0.65 21.21
CA PHE A 124 4.07 -0.34 20.26
C PHE A 124 3.92 -1.77 20.76
N ALA A 125 3.78 -2.71 19.81
CA ALA A 125 3.78 -4.13 20.09
C ALA A 125 5.20 -4.59 20.46
N LYS A 126 5.28 -5.70 21.22
CA LYS A 126 6.56 -6.33 21.53
C LYS A 126 7.14 -6.99 20.28
N LYS A 127 8.46 -6.94 20.16
CA LYS A 127 9.21 -7.60 19.10
C LYS A 127 8.96 -9.12 19.08
N ASN A 128 8.72 -9.64 17.88
CA ASN A 128 8.66 -11.04 17.51
C ASN A 128 9.36 -11.17 16.14
N LYS A 129 10.07 -12.28 15.91
CA LYS A 129 10.74 -12.47 14.63
C LYS A 129 9.69 -12.64 13.52
N VAL A 130 9.78 -11.80 12.48
CA VAL A 130 9.00 -11.86 11.25
C VAL A 130 9.96 -11.94 10.08
N ASP A 131 9.76 -12.94 9.23
CA ASP A 131 10.43 -13.14 7.94
C ASP A 131 9.51 -14.02 7.09
N THR A 132 8.49 -13.40 6.50
CA THR A 132 7.41 -14.12 5.82
C THR A 132 6.60 -13.22 4.89
N ILE A 133 5.72 -13.80 4.09
CA ILE A 133 4.77 -13.07 3.26
C ILE A 133 3.57 -12.64 4.09
N GLY A 134 3.17 -11.38 3.97
CA GLY A 134 1.98 -10.85 4.64
C GLY A 134 1.14 -9.96 3.75
N LEU A 135 -0.14 -9.84 4.11
CA LEU A 135 -1.08 -8.96 3.43
C LEU A 135 -1.15 -7.63 4.18
N ILE A 136 -0.81 -6.54 3.49
CA ILE A 136 -0.78 -5.19 4.03
C ILE A 136 -2.00 -4.44 3.53
N ARG A 137 -2.80 -3.88 4.44
CA ARG A 137 -3.88 -2.94 4.12
C ARG A 137 -3.51 -1.55 4.62
N ILE A 138 -3.34 -0.61 3.71
CA ILE A 138 -2.93 0.78 3.97
C ILE A 138 -4.12 1.68 3.71
N GLN A 139 -4.39 2.59 4.65
CA GLN A 139 -5.35 3.67 4.41
C GLN A 139 -4.65 4.81 3.69
N LYS A 140 -5.22 5.26 2.57
CA LYS A 140 -4.63 6.30 1.74
C LYS A 140 -5.65 7.42 1.49
N HIS A 141 -5.16 8.65 1.42
CA HIS A 141 -5.84 9.76 0.79
C HIS A 141 -5.54 9.72 -0.70
N PHE A 142 -6.58 9.79 -1.52
CA PHE A 142 -6.46 9.75 -2.97
C PHE A 142 -6.71 11.15 -3.50
N ASN A 143 -5.79 11.62 -4.32
CA ASN A 143 -5.96 12.76 -5.19
C ASN A 143 -5.79 12.27 -6.63
N MET A 144 -6.88 12.27 -7.40
CA MET A 144 -6.91 11.60 -8.69
C MET A 144 -7.80 12.33 -9.70
N GLU A 145 -7.56 12.04 -10.97
CA GLU A 145 -8.38 12.49 -12.08
C GLU A 145 -8.94 11.32 -12.88
N GLU A 146 -10.19 11.41 -13.31
CA GLU A 146 -10.79 10.43 -14.21
C GLU A 146 -10.39 10.79 -15.64
N VAL A 147 -9.59 9.93 -16.28
CA VAL A 147 -9.04 10.17 -17.63
C VAL A 147 -9.81 9.42 -18.71
N ALA A 148 -10.53 8.38 -18.33
CA ALA A 148 -11.47 7.63 -19.14
C ALA A 148 -12.49 6.96 -18.20
N GLN A 149 -13.58 6.43 -18.74
CA GLN A 149 -14.67 5.88 -17.92
C GLN A 149 -14.18 4.83 -16.92
N GLY A 150 -14.23 5.15 -15.63
CA GLY A 150 -13.75 4.31 -14.52
C GLY A 150 -12.26 3.99 -14.57
N ILE A 151 -11.45 4.85 -15.18
CA ILE A 151 -9.98 4.83 -15.16
C ILE A 151 -9.53 6.14 -14.54
N PHE A 152 -8.84 6.04 -13.40
CA PHE A 152 -8.34 7.19 -12.67
C PHE A 152 -6.82 7.21 -12.67
N LYS A 153 -6.21 8.38 -12.85
CA LYS A 153 -4.76 8.57 -12.65
C LYS A 153 -4.51 9.25 -11.32
N ASP A 154 -3.51 8.77 -10.58
CA ASP A 154 -3.04 9.44 -9.37
C ASP A 154 -2.32 10.74 -9.74
N MET A 155 -2.65 11.84 -9.04
CA MET A 155 -2.08 13.16 -9.31
C MET A 155 -0.75 13.41 -8.57
N GLU A 156 -0.39 12.55 -7.62
CA GLU A 156 0.85 12.62 -6.83
C GLU A 156 1.85 11.54 -7.29
N GLU A 157 1.37 10.35 -7.62
CA GLU A 157 2.16 9.19 -8.03
C GLU A 157 1.97 8.94 -9.54
N VAL A 158 2.72 9.65 -10.39
CA VAL A 158 2.51 9.73 -11.86
C VAL A 158 2.41 8.39 -12.59
N ASN A 159 3.05 7.33 -12.07
CA ASN A 159 3.05 5.98 -12.64
C ASN A 159 1.93 5.08 -12.07
N THR A 160 1.01 5.65 -11.30
CA THR A 160 -0.08 4.93 -10.62
C THR A 160 -1.43 5.27 -11.21
N SER A 161 -2.20 4.24 -11.54
CA SER A 161 -3.57 4.35 -12.03
C SER A 161 -4.51 3.42 -11.26
N TYR A 162 -5.80 3.74 -11.24
CA TYR A 162 -6.85 2.99 -10.56
C TYR A 162 -7.93 2.58 -11.56
N LEU A 163 -8.12 1.28 -11.73
CA LEU A 163 -9.08 0.71 -12.67
C LEU A 163 -10.31 0.23 -11.90
N GLN A 164 -11.44 0.92 -12.07
CA GLN A 164 -12.70 0.52 -11.44
C GLN A 164 -13.12 -0.87 -11.90
N ILE A 165 -13.55 -1.70 -10.94
CA ILE A 165 -14.11 -3.03 -11.17
C ILE A 165 -15.56 -3.09 -10.66
N PRO A 166 -16.39 -4.01 -11.20
CA PRO A 166 -17.81 -4.04 -10.89
C PRO A 166 -18.17 -4.66 -9.54
N VAL A 167 -17.22 -5.35 -8.88
CA VAL A 167 -17.47 -6.10 -7.63
C VAL A 167 -16.25 -6.08 -6.71
N GLU A 168 -16.48 -6.21 -5.41
CA GLU A 168 -15.43 -6.50 -4.44
C GLU A 168 -14.81 -7.88 -4.71
N LEU A 169 -13.49 -7.93 -4.82
CA LEU A 169 -12.74 -9.18 -4.92
C LEU A 169 -12.09 -9.53 -3.58
N LYS A 170 -12.12 -10.81 -3.20
CA LYS A 170 -11.25 -11.30 -2.13
C LYS A 170 -9.83 -11.46 -2.66
N TRP A 171 -8.83 -11.30 -1.78
CA TRP A 171 -7.42 -11.40 -2.14
C TRP A 171 -7.06 -12.65 -2.99
N PRO A 172 -7.52 -13.88 -2.65
CA PRO A 172 -7.20 -15.05 -3.46
C PRO A 172 -7.77 -14.99 -4.89
N GLN A 173 -8.96 -14.40 -5.06
CA GLN A 173 -9.57 -14.21 -6.39
C GLN A 173 -8.75 -13.19 -7.18
N PHE A 174 -8.44 -12.04 -6.58
CA PHE A 174 -7.60 -11.02 -7.18
C PHE A 174 -6.25 -11.62 -7.64
N LYS A 175 -5.52 -12.30 -6.75
CA LYS A 175 -4.21 -12.90 -7.06
C LYS A 175 -4.30 -13.91 -8.21
N SER A 176 -5.34 -14.75 -8.23
CA SER A 176 -5.56 -15.72 -9.31
C SER A 176 -5.84 -15.03 -10.65
N ILE A 177 -6.70 -14.01 -10.67
CA ILE A 177 -7.03 -13.23 -11.88
C ILE A 177 -5.78 -12.52 -12.40
N THR A 178 -5.06 -11.80 -11.54
CA THR A 178 -3.85 -11.06 -11.90
C THR A 178 -2.82 -11.99 -12.52
N LEU A 179 -2.57 -13.17 -11.93
CA LEU A 179 -1.64 -14.15 -12.48
C LEU A 179 -2.06 -14.62 -13.88
N LYS A 180 -3.35 -14.92 -14.08
CA LYS A 180 -3.87 -15.30 -15.40
C LYS A 180 -3.70 -14.19 -16.42
N ILE A 181 -3.96 -12.94 -16.05
CA ILE A 181 -3.81 -11.79 -16.96
C ILE A 181 -2.34 -11.63 -17.36
N LYS A 182 -1.42 -11.63 -16.40
CA LYS A 182 0.02 -11.48 -16.66
C LYS A 182 0.56 -12.60 -17.56
N ASN A 183 0.13 -13.84 -17.36
CA ASN A 183 0.54 -14.97 -18.19
C ASN A 183 0.03 -14.94 -19.64
N ASN A 184 -1.00 -14.13 -19.93
CA ASN A 184 -1.65 -14.06 -21.26
C ASN A 184 -1.50 -12.67 -21.92
N MET A 185 -0.51 -11.90 -21.47
CA MET A 185 -0.25 -10.54 -21.96
C MET A 185 1.21 -10.45 -22.39
N ASP A 186 1.45 -9.89 -23.58
CA ASP A 186 2.80 -9.77 -24.14
C ASP A 186 3.70 -8.85 -23.30
N ASP A 187 3.14 -7.74 -22.83
CA ASP A 187 3.79 -6.83 -21.88
C ASP A 187 3.09 -6.92 -20.52
N SER A 188 3.52 -7.87 -19.70
CA SER A 188 3.01 -8.07 -18.34
C SER A 188 3.76 -7.27 -17.28
N ASN A 189 4.56 -6.27 -17.65
CA ASN A 189 5.42 -5.54 -16.72
C ASN A 189 4.67 -4.45 -15.97
N PHE A 190 3.84 -4.84 -15.00
CA PHE A 190 3.15 -3.93 -14.09
C PHE A 190 2.96 -4.59 -12.73
N ASP A 191 2.86 -3.77 -11.68
CA ASP A 191 2.45 -4.25 -10.35
C ASP A 191 0.97 -3.95 -10.12
N ALA A 192 0.28 -4.82 -9.40
CA ALA A 192 -1.16 -4.70 -9.15
C ALA A 192 -1.49 -4.86 -7.67
N ALA A 193 -2.36 -3.99 -7.18
CA ALA A 193 -2.90 -4.06 -5.82
C ALA A 193 -4.42 -3.90 -5.85
N LEU A 194 -5.10 -4.46 -4.85
CA LEU A 194 -6.54 -4.33 -4.71
C LEU A 194 -6.86 -3.09 -3.87
N GLY A 195 -7.90 -2.35 -4.18
CA GLY A 195 -8.30 -1.24 -3.33
C GLY A 195 -9.74 -0.82 -3.47
N LEU A 196 -10.11 0.14 -2.63
CA LEU A 196 -11.40 0.81 -2.66
C LEU A 196 -11.24 2.26 -2.25
N PHE A 197 -12.13 3.12 -2.72
CA PHE A 197 -12.29 4.47 -2.21
C PHE A 197 -13.76 4.84 -2.06
N TYR A 198 -14.03 5.86 -1.24
CA TYR A 198 -15.40 6.33 -1.01
C TYR A 198 -15.79 7.39 -2.03
N ARG A 199 -17.02 7.32 -2.54
CA ARG A 199 -17.70 8.42 -3.21
C ARG A 199 -19.04 8.69 -2.54
N LYS A 200 -19.65 9.82 -2.92
CA LYS A 200 -20.98 10.20 -2.45
C LYS A 200 -22.02 9.08 -2.69
N ASP A 201 -21.94 8.40 -3.83
CA ASP A 201 -22.90 7.37 -4.23
C ASP A 201 -22.54 5.96 -3.74
N GLY A 202 -21.46 5.83 -2.96
CA GLY A 202 -21.04 4.56 -2.37
C GLY A 202 -19.56 4.25 -2.54
N LEU A 203 -19.21 2.98 -2.28
CA LEU A 203 -17.86 2.46 -2.46
C LEU A 203 -17.57 2.22 -3.94
N VAL A 204 -16.33 2.50 -4.33
CA VAL A 204 -15.81 2.13 -5.64
C VAL A 204 -14.63 1.19 -5.44
N ASP A 205 -14.81 -0.06 -5.84
CA ASP A 205 -13.75 -1.07 -5.88
C ASP A 205 -12.88 -0.86 -7.12
N PHE A 206 -11.57 -1.03 -6.97
CA PHE A 206 -10.62 -0.86 -8.05
C PHE A 206 -9.42 -1.80 -7.96
N ILE A 207 -8.72 -1.96 -9.08
CA ILE A 207 -7.35 -2.48 -9.14
C ILE A 207 -6.39 -1.31 -9.36
N ARG A 208 -5.41 -1.12 -8.47
CA ARG A 208 -4.34 -0.15 -8.64
C ARG A 208 -3.24 -0.77 -9.49
N ILE A 209 -2.91 -0.13 -10.60
CA ILE A 209 -1.81 -0.49 -11.49
C ILE A 209 -0.67 0.49 -11.26
N TYR A 210 0.53 -0.04 -11.03
CA TYR A 210 1.78 0.72 -11.14
C TYR A 210 2.52 0.27 -12.39
N ASP A 211 2.79 1.21 -13.27
CA ASP A 211 3.43 0.98 -14.56
C ASP A 211 4.01 2.30 -15.10
N GLN A 212 5.32 2.32 -15.36
CA GLN A 212 6.03 3.50 -15.85
C GLN A 212 5.72 3.87 -17.30
N ASN A 213 5.17 2.93 -18.07
CA ASN A 213 4.87 3.10 -19.49
C ASN A 213 3.37 3.09 -19.78
N ALA A 214 2.52 3.26 -18.75
CA ALA A 214 1.07 3.21 -18.90
C ALA A 214 0.52 4.43 -19.64
N ASP A 215 0.11 4.21 -20.88
CA ASP A 215 -0.83 5.08 -21.60
C ASP A 215 -2.29 4.65 -21.38
N THR A 216 -3.24 5.47 -21.84
CA THR A 216 -4.67 5.19 -21.68
C THR A 216 -5.07 3.88 -22.36
N LYS A 217 -4.51 3.56 -23.53
CA LYS A 217 -4.85 2.35 -24.30
C LYS A 217 -4.44 1.08 -23.54
N ARG A 218 -3.26 1.08 -22.92
CA ARG A 218 -2.77 -0.01 -22.09
C ARG A 218 -3.63 -0.19 -20.84
N LEU A 219 -4.01 0.91 -20.18
CA LEU A 219 -4.90 0.86 -19.03
C LEU A 219 -6.30 0.31 -19.39
N GLU A 220 -6.82 0.67 -20.57
CA GLU A 220 -8.07 0.13 -21.10
C GLU A 220 -7.96 -1.38 -21.39
N ASP A 221 -6.86 -1.86 -21.97
CA ASP A 221 -6.63 -3.30 -22.20
C ASP A 221 -6.56 -4.07 -20.87
N ILE A 222 -5.76 -3.58 -19.91
CA ILE A 222 -5.65 -4.19 -18.57
C ILE A 222 -7.03 -4.24 -17.91
N LYS A 223 -7.79 -3.13 -17.93
CA LYS A 223 -9.14 -3.07 -17.36
C LYS A 223 -10.08 -4.05 -18.05
N GLY A 224 -10.06 -4.13 -19.38
CA GLY A 224 -10.88 -5.06 -20.16
C GLY A 224 -10.62 -6.52 -19.78
N ARG A 225 -9.35 -6.89 -19.56
CA ARG A 225 -8.95 -8.23 -19.13
C ARG A 225 -9.43 -8.56 -17.72
N TYR A 226 -9.28 -7.64 -16.75
CA TYR A 226 -9.86 -7.83 -15.42
C TYR A 226 -11.37 -8.02 -15.48
N ASN A 227 -12.09 -7.16 -16.19
CA ASN A 227 -13.54 -7.26 -16.32
C ASN A 227 -13.98 -8.59 -16.96
N LYS A 228 -13.24 -9.08 -17.96
CA LYS A 228 -13.51 -10.38 -18.59
C LYS A 228 -13.35 -11.54 -17.60
N GLU A 229 -12.27 -11.56 -16.82
CA GLU A 229 -12.04 -12.61 -15.82
C GLU A 229 -13.02 -12.53 -14.64
N ILE A 230 -13.37 -11.32 -14.20
CA ILE A 230 -14.38 -11.09 -13.15
C ILE A 230 -15.74 -11.61 -13.59
N SER A 231 -16.19 -11.28 -14.81
CA SER A 231 -17.46 -11.76 -15.35
C SER A 231 -17.51 -13.28 -15.44
N ARG A 232 -16.39 -13.95 -15.78
CA ARG A 232 -16.31 -15.42 -15.76
C ARG A 232 -16.52 -16.01 -14.37
N ILE A 233 -16.02 -15.35 -13.33
CA ILE A 233 -16.21 -15.83 -11.95
C ILE A 233 -17.67 -15.64 -11.53
N LEU A 234 -18.26 -14.49 -11.82
CA LEU A 234 -19.65 -14.17 -11.47
C LEU A 234 -20.68 -15.07 -12.19
N LEU A 235 -20.38 -15.51 -13.42
CA LEU A 235 -21.24 -16.45 -14.16
C LEU A 235 -21.17 -17.88 -13.61
N ASN A 236 -20.14 -18.22 -12.84
CA ASN A 236 -19.91 -19.57 -12.30
C ASN A 236 -20.17 -19.67 -10.79
N SER A 237 -20.69 -18.61 -10.17
CA SER A 237 -21.03 -18.51 -8.74
C SER A 237 -22.53 -18.43 -8.53
#